data_AF-A0A250IKJ1-F1
#
_entry.id   AF-A0A250IKJ1-F1
#
_cell.length_a   1.000
_cell.length_b   1.000
_cell.length_c   1.000
_cell.angle_alpha   90.00
_cell.angle_beta   90.00
_cell.angle_gamma   90.00
#
_symmetry.space_group_name_H-M   'P 1'
#
loop_
_entity.id
_entity.type
_entity.pdbx_description
1 polymer ?
#
loop_
_entity_poly.entity_id
_entity_poly.type
_entity_poly.pdbx_seq_one_letter_code
_entity_poly.pdbx_strand_id
1 'polypeptide(L)'
;MRLLGTLGGVACGGAGGALQVEVLEEDVAQVVPLGGGRAFTLPRTALPPQVREGDVVREGRLDVETGVRLARELAEWRARLSVPVPDGLDLDAGASESLTEKKER
;
A
#
# COMPACT_ATOMS: atom_id res chain seq x y z
N MET A 1 10.31 -26.35 -23.72
CA MET A 1 9.40 -25.72 -24.68
C MET A 1 8.00 -26.28 -24.48
N ARG A 2 7.16 -25.62 -23.66
CA ARG A 2 5.70 -25.76 -23.68
C ARG A 2 5.07 -24.72 -22.74
N LEU A 3 4.31 -23.83 -23.40
CA LEU A 3 3.11 -23.12 -22.97
C LEU A 3 3.27 -22.01 -21.92
N LEU A 4 3.62 -20.84 -22.44
CA LEU A 4 3.10 -19.54 -21.99
C LEU A 4 1.58 -19.67 -21.80
N GLY A 5 1.17 -19.80 -20.54
CA GLY A 5 -0.20 -19.69 -20.12
C GLY A 5 -0.70 -18.29 -20.43
N THR A 6 -1.64 -18.23 -21.37
CA THR A 6 -2.63 -17.19 -21.62
C THR A 6 -2.70 -16.10 -20.57
N LEU A 7 -2.36 -14.87 -20.99
CA LEU A 7 -2.77 -13.61 -20.39
C LEU A 7 -4.31 -13.56 -20.37
N GLY A 8 -4.90 -14.24 -19.40
CA GLY A 8 -6.32 -14.16 -19.09
C GLY A 8 -6.59 -12.80 -18.49
N GLY A 9 -7.32 -11.97 -19.23
CA GLY A 9 -7.68 -10.61 -18.86
C GLY A 9 -8.28 -10.53 -17.47
N VAL A 10 -7.54 -9.92 -16.56
CA VAL A 10 -8.12 -9.20 -15.43
C VAL A 10 -8.17 -7.75 -15.87
N ALA A 11 -9.35 -7.33 -16.32
CA ALA A 11 -9.68 -5.92 -16.48
C ALA A 11 -9.75 -5.27 -15.08
N CYS A 12 -8.60 -4.97 -14.48
CA CYS A 12 -8.46 -4.11 -13.31
C CYS A 12 -7.17 -3.30 -13.49
N GLY A 13 -7.28 -2.20 -14.25
CA GLY A 13 -6.17 -1.34 -14.62
C GLY A 13 -5.91 -1.43 -16.13
N GLY A 14 -6.69 -0.67 -16.90
CA GLY A 14 -6.35 -0.43 -18.30
C GLY A 14 -4.92 0.10 -18.40
N ALA A 15 -4.25 -0.19 -19.51
CA ALA A 15 -2.98 0.42 -19.87
C ALA A 15 -3.09 1.95 -19.73
N GLY A 16 -2.59 2.51 -18.62
CA GLY A 16 -2.78 3.92 -18.22
C GLY A 16 -3.24 4.15 -16.77
N GLY A 17 -3.66 3.12 -16.04
CA GLY A 17 -4.07 3.24 -14.64
C GLY A 17 -2.90 3.50 -13.68
N ALA A 18 -3.10 4.43 -12.73
CA ALA A 18 -2.14 4.68 -11.66
C ALA A 18 -2.26 3.62 -10.55
N LEU A 19 -1.11 3.17 -10.06
CA LEU A 19 -0.96 2.16 -9.02
C LEU A 19 -0.25 2.79 -7.82
N GLN A 20 -0.65 2.47 -6.60
CA GLN A 20 0.09 2.78 -5.38
C GLN A 20 0.87 1.55 -4.95
N VAL A 21 2.14 1.72 -4.56
CA VAL A 21 2.94 0.66 -3.94
C VAL A 21 2.52 0.53 -2.48
N GLU A 22 2.05 -0.65 -2.10
CA GLU A 22 1.61 -0.96 -0.74
C GLU A 22 2.73 -1.61 0.05
N VAL A 23 3.38 -2.63 -0.53
CA VAL A 23 4.51 -3.34 0.06
C VAL A 23 5.62 -3.47 -0.98
N LEU A 24 6.86 -3.21 -0.58
CA LEU A 24 8.03 -3.28 -1.45
C LEU A 24 9.10 -4.21 -0.85
N GLU A 25 9.17 -5.43 -1.36
CA GLU A 25 10.19 -6.41 -1.01
C GLU A 25 11.34 -6.40 -2.04
N GLU A 26 12.37 -7.21 -1.79
CA GLU A 26 13.56 -7.30 -2.64
C GLU A 26 13.21 -7.73 -4.09
N ASP A 27 12.39 -8.78 -4.24
CA ASP A 27 12.08 -9.36 -5.55
C ASP A 27 10.67 -9.05 -6.05
N VAL A 28 9.76 -8.70 -5.16
CA VAL A 28 8.33 -8.51 -5.46
C VAL A 28 7.80 -7.22 -4.84
N ALA A 29 6.72 -6.72 -5.41
CA ALA A 29 5.97 -5.62 -4.85
C ALA A 29 4.48 -5.94 -4.87
N GLN A 30 3.78 -5.54 -3.81
CA GLN A 30 2.32 -5.48 -3.79
C GLN A 30 1.88 -4.07 -4.15
N VAL A 31 0.92 -3.98 -5.07
CA VAL A 31 0.39 -2.72 -5.57
C VAL A 31 -1.13 -2.72 -5.56
N VAL A 32 -1.71 -1.53 -5.44
CA VAL A 32 -3.16 -1.30 -5.44
C VAL A 32 -3.51 -0.28 -6.51
N PRO A 33 -4.53 -0.50 -7.36
CA PRO A 33 -5.01 0.53 -8.28
C PRO A 33 -5.62 1.72 -7.53
N LEU A 34 -5.23 2.95 -7.90
CA LEU A 34 -5.77 4.17 -7.27
C LEU A 34 -7.26 4.43 -7.57
N GLY A 35 -7.81 3.79 -8.60
CA GLY A 35 -9.26 3.82 -8.89
C GLY A 35 -10.09 2.87 -8.02
N GLY A 36 -9.46 2.20 -7.05
CA GLY A 36 -10.02 1.08 -6.32
C GLY A 36 -9.78 -0.24 -7.04
N GLY A 37 -9.94 -1.33 -6.30
CA GLY A 37 -9.68 -2.68 -6.79
C GLY A 37 -8.98 -3.53 -5.74
N ARG A 38 -8.61 -4.74 -6.14
CA ARG A 38 -7.87 -5.66 -5.28
C ARG A 38 -6.37 -5.42 -5.44
N ALA A 39 -5.65 -5.46 -4.31
CA ALA A 39 -4.20 -5.53 -4.33
C ALA A 39 -3.72 -6.74 -5.14
N PHE A 40 -2.62 -6.57 -5.87
CA PHE A 40 -1.98 -7.66 -6.60
C PHE A 40 -0.46 -7.53 -6.56
N THR A 41 0.22 -8.64 -6.83
CA THR A 41 1.68 -8.73 -6.76
C THR A 41 2.29 -8.68 -8.16
N LEU A 42 3.41 -7.98 -8.30
CA LEU A 42 4.22 -7.94 -9.51
C LEU A 42 5.72 -8.05 -9.16
N PRO A 43 6.58 -8.41 -10.12
CA PRO A 43 8.02 -8.39 -9.91
C PRO A 43 8.52 -6.97 -9.61
N ARG A 44 9.47 -6.82 -8.69
CA ARG A 44 10.11 -5.54 -8.35
C ARG A 44 10.71 -4.83 -9.58
N THR A 45 11.19 -5.61 -10.54
CA THR A 45 11.78 -5.16 -11.80
C THR A 45 10.78 -4.49 -12.75
N ALA A 46 9.47 -4.67 -12.53
CA ALA A 46 8.42 -3.99 -13.29
C ALA A 46 8.13 -2.56 -12.78
N LEU A 47 8.72 -2.14 -11.66
CA LEU A 47 8.59 -0.79 -11.11
C LEU A 47 9.87 0.03 -11.33
N PRO A 48 9.78 1.37 -11.32
CA PRO A 48 10.96 2.24 -11.32
C PRO A 48 11.93 1.87 -10.19
N PRO A 49 13.26 1.97 -10.39
CA PRO A 49 14.22 1.59 -9.36
C PRO A 49 14.14 2.49 -8.11
N GLN A 50 13.77 3.76 -8.25
CA GLN A 50 13.68 4.73 -7.16
C GLN A 50 12.39 4.69 -6.32
N VAL A 51 11.46 3.79 -6.68
CA VAL A 51 10.15 3.68 -6.02
C VAL A 51 10.27 3.24 -4.55
N ARG A 52 9.36 3.72 -3.71
CA ARG A 52 9.21 3.38 -2.29
C ARG A 52 7.77 2.97 -1.98
N GLU A 53 7.56 2.38 -0.81
CA GLU A 53 6.20 2.17 -0.30
C GLU A 53 5.45 3.49 -0.17
N GLY A 54 4.18 3.48 -0.56
CA GLY A 54 3.33 4.68 -0.64
C GLY A 54 3.46 5.46 -1.94
N ASP A 55 4.48 5.21 -2.77
CA ASP A 55 4.64 5.92 -4.04
C ASP A 55 3.55 5.53 -5.05
N VAL A 56 3.21 6.49 -5.91
CA VAL A 56 2.29 6.28 -7.02
C VAL A 56 3.08 6.11 -8.31
N VAL A 57 2.76 5.07 -9.07
CA VAL A 57 3.33 4.77 -10.37
C VAL A 57 2.24 4.82 -11.44
N ARG A 58 2.45 5.58 -12.50
CA ARG A 58 1.58 5.66 -13.67
C ARG A 58 2.41 5.39 -14.92
N GLU A 59 1.95 4.45 -15.75
CA GLU A 59 2.63 4.11 -17.02
C GLU A 59 4.12 3.79 -16.83
N GLY A 60 4.46 3.09 -15.74
CA GLY A 60 5.84 2.69 -15.42
C GLY A 60 6.75 3.83 -14.97
N ARG A 61 6.19 4.99 -14.58
CA ARG A 61 6.94 6.14 -14.04
C ARG A 61 6.35 6.57 -12.71
N LEU A 62 7.21 7.14 -11.87
CA LEU A 62 6.79 7.75 -10.61
C LEU A 62 5.91 8.99 -10.89
N ASP A 63 4.70 9.01 -10.35
CA ASP A 63 3.71 10.09 -10.42
C ASP A 63 3.76 10.89 -9.11
N VAL A 64 4.80 11.71 -8.98
CA VAL A 64 5.11 12.48 -7.76
C VAL A 64 3.98 13.44 -7.41
N GLU A 65 3.36 14.07 -8.42
CA GLU A 65 2.28 15.03 -8.23
C GLU A 65 1.07 14.36 -7.55
N THR A 66 0.63 13.21 -8.06
CA THR A 66 -0.47 12.47 -7.47
C THR A 66 -0.11 11.98 -6.07
N GLY A 67 1.11 11.49 -5.85
CA GLY A 67 1.59 11.06 -4.53
C GLY A 67 1.55 12.19 -3.50
N VAL A 68 2.09 13.36 -3.83
CA VAL A 68 2.08 14.55 -2.94
C VAL A 68 0.65 15.00 -2.63
N ARG A 69 -0.23 15.01 -3.62
CA ARG A 69 -1.65 15.38 -3.42
C ARG A 69 -2.33 14.42 -2.44
N LEU A 70 -2.20 13.11 -2.64
CA LEU A 70 -2.82 12.10 -1.78
C LEU A 70 -2.24 12.13 -0.36
N ALA A 71 -0.93 12.32 -0.21
CA ALA A 71 -0.29 12.46 1.10
C ALA A 71 -0.87 13.66 1.88
N ARG A 72 -1.09 14.79 1.19
CA ARG A 72 -1.72 15.96 1.79
C ARG A 72 -3.17 15.69 2.18
N GLU A 73 -3.98 15.14 1.28
CA GLU A 73 -5.38 14.79 1.56
C GLU A 73 -5.48 13.85 2.77
N LEU A 74 -4.60 12.85 2.85
CA LEU A 74 -4.54 11.92 3.96
C LEU A 74 -4.16 12.62 5.28
N ALA A 75 -3.20 13.54 5.25
CA ALA A 75 -2.83 14.33 6.42
C ALA A 75 -4.01 15.19 6.91
N GLU A 76 -4.73 15.86 6.00
CA GLU A 76 -5.93 16.64 6.31
C GLU A 76 -7.04 15.75 6.90
N TRP A 77 -7.25 14.56 6.35
CA TRP A 77 -8.21 13.58 6.88
C TRP A 77 -7.82 13.07 8.26
N ARG A 78 -6.56 12.70 8.47
CA ARG A 78 -6.05 12.26 9.78
C ARG A 78 -6.19 13.34 10.83
N ALA A 79 -5.91 14.60 10.48
CA ALA A 79 -6.12 15.73 11.39
C ALA A 79 -7.60 15.89 11.77
N ARG A 80 -8.51 15.81 10.79
CA ARG A 80 -9.96 15.92 11.02
C ARG A 80 -10.53 14.79 11.87
N LEU A 81 -10.01 13.57 11.67
CA LEU A 81 -10.44 12.37 12.39
C LEU A 81 -9.64 12.11 13.66
N SER A 82 -8.66 12.98 13.98
CA SER A 82 -7.85 12.81 15.18
C SER A 82 -8.73 12.91 16.43
N VAL A 83 -8.66 11.87 17.26
CA VAL A 83 -9.25 11.87 18.59
C VAL A 83 -8.13 12.11 19.60
N PRO A 84 -8.32 12.98 20.60
CA PRO A 84 -7.32 13.19 21.63
C PRO A 84 -7.07 11.88 22.37
N VAL A 85 -5.81 11.57 22.59
CA VAL A 85 -5.39 10.44 23.43
C VAL A 85 -5.64 10.86 24.88
N PRO A 86 -6.42 10.08 25.67
CA PRO A 86 -6.64 10.39 27.07
C PRO A 86 -5.33 10.41 27.85
N ASP A 87 -5.22 11.31 28.83
CA ASP A 87 -4.08 11.37 29.74
C ASP A 87 -3.87 10.00 30.41
N GLY A 88 -2.64 9.47 30.34
CA GLY A 88 -2.27 8.17 30.90
C GLY A 88 -2.48 6.96 30.00
N LEU A 89 -2.97 7.13 28.76
CA LEU A 89 -2.96 6.06 27.76
C LEU A 89 -1.60 6.05 27.02
N ASP A 90 -0.76 5.07 27.36
CA ASP A 90 0.50 4.83 26.67
C ASP A 90 0.25 4.07 25.36
N LEU A 91 0.41 4.76 24.23
CA LEU A 91 0.31 4.18 22.88
C LEU A 91 1.68 3.79 22.31
N ASP A 92 2.78 4.15 22.98
CA ASP A 92 4.16 3.87 22.58
C ASP A 92 4.70 2.60 23.25
N ALA A 93 4.11 2.19 24.37
CA ALA A 93 4.24 0.84 24.92
C ALA A 93 3.57 -0.15 23.95
N GLY A 94 4.34 -0.58 22.94
CA GLY A 94 3.94 -1.62 22.00
C GLY A 94 3.18 -2.73 22.72
N ALA A 95 2.00 -3.06 22.21
CA ALA A 95 0.97 -3.88 22.85
C ALA A 95 1.59 -4.91 23.82
N SER A 96 1.58 -4.57 25.12
CA SER A 96 1.98 -5.52 26.16
C SER A 96 1.10 -6.75 26.01
N GLU A 97 1.76 -7.89 25.79
CA GLU A 97 1.29 -9.27 25.90
C GLU A 97 -0.20 -9.49 25.66
N SER A 98 -0.50 -10.23 24.59
CA SER A 98 -1.84 -10.61 24.18
C SER A 98 -2.77 -10.89 25.37
N LEU A 99 -3.88 -10.14 25.46
CA LEU A 99 -4.94 -10.31 26.46
C LEU A 99 -5.54 -11.73 26.50
N THR A 100 -5.16 -12.60 25.56
CA THR A 100 -5.53 -14.01 25.45
C THR A 100 -4.79 -14.95 26.40
N GLU A 101 -3.60 -14.61 26.90
CA GLU A 101 -2.83 -15.54 27.75
C GLU A 101 -3.40 -15.68 29.17
N LYS A 102 -4.18 -14.70 29.64
CA LYS A 102 -4.69 -14.69 31.02
C LYS A 102 -5.91 -15.57 31.27
N LYS A 103 -6.42 -16.28 30.25
CA LYS A 103 -7.60 -17.14 30.37
C LYS A 103 -7.27 -18.62 30.63
N GLU A 104 -6.00 -19.03 30.49
CA GLU A 104 -5.60 -20.45 30.60
C GLU A 104 -4.93 -20.85 31.92
N ARG A 105 -5.19 -20.13 33.02
CA ARG A 105 -4.68 -20.53 34.34
C ARG A 105 -5.77 -20.66 35.40
#